data_AF-A0AAN1XZV6-F1
#
_entry.id   AF-A0AAN1XZV6-F1
#
_cell.length_a   1.000
_cell.length_b   1.000
_cell.length_c   1.000
_cell.angle_alpha   90.00
_cell.angle_beta   90.00
_cell.angle_gamma   90.00
#
_symmetry.space_group_name_H-M   'P 1'
#
loop_
_entity.id
_entity.type
_entity.pdbx_description
1 polymer ?
#
loop_
_entity_poly.entity_id
_entity_poly.type
_entity_poly.pdbx_seq_one_letter_code
_entity_poly.pdbx_strand_id
1 'polypeptide(L)'
;MSRRSRHVPPKSGNAAEDLMQWYLKDRASADTWIDTDVARSCTSKQQYADEMDARAHALMNGMGDVLFSYECRYCGFWHLTRRPT
;
A
#
# COMPACT_ATOMS: atom_id res chain seq x y z
N MET A 1 -16.57 3.17 -2.12
CA MET A 1 -16.45 2.54 -0.78
C MET A 1 -16.38 1.03 -0.98
N SER A 2 -15.17 0.47 -1.17
CA SER A 2 -15.02 -0.95 -1.48
C SER A 2 -14.97 -1.78 -0.20
N ARG A 3 -15.86 -2.77 -0.12
CA ARG A 3 -16.16 -3.55 1.07
C ARG A 3 -14.94 -4.40 1.43
N ARG A 4 -14.49 -4.29 2.69
CA ARG A 4 -13.63 -5.30 3.31
C ARG A 4 -14.31 -6.66 3.11
N SER A 5 -13.78 -7.52 2.24
CA SER A 5 -14.18 -8.92 2.20
C SER A 5 -13.67 -9.56 3.50
N ARG A 6 -14.44 -9.40 4.57
CA ARG A 6 -14.25 -10.16 5.80
C ARG A 6 -14.66 -11.59 5.45
N HIS A 7 -13.69 -12.47 5.28
CA HIS A 7 -13.96 -13.90 5.22
C HIS A 7 -14.67 -14.30 6.52
N VAL A 8 -15.93 -14.68 6.41
CA VAL A 8 -16.78 -15.03 7.56
C VAL A 8 -16.25 -16.35 8.15
N PRO A 9 -16.01 -16.43 9.46
CA PRO A 9 -15.53 -17.67 10.07
C PRO A 9 -16.56 -18.80 9.90
N PRO A 10 -16.09 -20.06 9.79
CA PRO A 10 -16.97 -21.21 9.62
C PRO A 10 -17.85 -21.45 10.85
N LYS A 11 -19.06 -21.99 10.62
CA LYS A 11 -20.02 -22.33 11.66
C LYS A 11 -20.05 -23.87 11.81
N SER A 12 -19.19 -24.45 12.65
CA SER A 12 -19.09 -25.91 12.83
C SER A 12 -18.84 -26.34 14.28
N GLY A 13 -19.21 -27.59 14.58
CA GLY A 13 -19.33 -28.18 15.92
C GLY A 13 -18.01 -28.53 16.64
N ASN A 14 -16.86 -28.47 15.96
CA ASN A 14 -15.53 -28.60 16.57
C ASN A 14 -14.84 -27.22 16.58
N ALA A 15 -15.49 -26.27 17.25
CA ALA A 15 -15.25 -24.84 17.09
C ALA A 15 -13.79 -24.40 17.29
N ALA A 16 -13.03 -25.02 18.19
CA ALA A 16 -11.69 -24.56 18.53
C ALA A 16 -10.64 -24.85 17.44
N GLU A 17 -10.62 -26.08 16.91
CA GLU A 17 -9.68 -26.48 15.86
C GLU A 17 -10.01 -25.80 14.53
N ASP A 18 -11.30 -25.69 14.20
CA ASP A 18 -11.76 -25.00 13.00
C ASP A 18 -11.47 -23.49 13.06
N LEU A 19 -11.59 -22.86 14.24
CA LEU A 19 -11.21 -21.46 14.44
C LEU A 19 -9.70 -21.26 14.36
N MET A 20 -8.88 -22.16 14.94
CA MET A 20 -7.42 -22.10 14.81
C MET A 20 -6.97 -22.23 13.35
N GLN A 21 -7.51 -23.21 12.63
CA GLN A 21 -7.18 -23.44 11.22
C GLN A 21 -7.63 -22.27 10.34
N TRP A 22 -8.81 -21.69 10.62
CA TRP A 22 -9.26 -20.47 9.97
C TRP A 22 -8.31 -19.30 10.24
N TYR A 23 -7.92 -19.09 11.51
CA TYR A 23 -7.03 -17.99 11.90
C TYR A 23 -5.63 -18.12 11.29
N LEU A 24 -5.08 -19.35 11.26
CA LEU A 24 -3.82 -19.64 10.61
C LEU A 24 -3.90 -19.39 9.10
N LYS A 25 -4.98 -19.80 8.42
CA LYS A 25 -5.16 -19.55 6.99
C LYS A 25 -5.38 -18.07 6.65
N ASP A 26 -6.17 -17.35 7.43
CA ASP A 26 -6.45 -15.92 7.25
C ASP A 26 -5.16 -15.10 7.40
N ARG A 27 -4.33 -15.42 8.40
CA ARG A 27 -3.06 -14.72 8.64
C ARG A 27 -1.87 -15.24 7.83
N ALA A 28 -1.90 -16.49 7.36
CA ALA A 28 -0.89 -17.04 6.47
C ALA A 28 -1.16 -16.72 5.00
N SER A 29 -2.40 -16.31 4.65
CA SER A 29 -2.65 -15.72 3.34
C SER A 29 -1.88 -14.41 3.28
N ALA A 30 -0.85 -14.34 2.44
CA ALA A 30 -0.18 -13.09 2.10
C ALA A 30 -1.26 -12.03 1.85
N ASP A 31 -1.20 -10.92 2.57
CA ASP A 31 -2.18 -9.87 2.44
C ASP A 31 -1.93 -9.17 1.10
N THR A 32 -2.48 -9.75 0.04
CA THR A 32 -2.35 -9.29 -1.34
C THR A 32 -2.70 -7.81 -1.51
N TRP A 33 -3.47 -7.24 -0.58
CA TRP A 33 -3.73 -5.81 -0.51
C TRP A 33 -2.53 -4.98 -0.11
N ILE A 34 -1.76 -5.43 0.89
CA ILE A 34 -0.51 -4.78 1.29
C ILE A 34 0.47 -4.85 0.13
N ASP A 35 0.64 -6.03 -0.48
CA ASP A 35 1.54 -6.20 -1.62
C ASP A 35 1.15 -5.30 -2.79
N THR A 36 -0.15 -5.20 -3.10
CA THR A 36 -0.67 -4.31 -4.14
C THR A 36 -0.45 -2.85 -3.80
N ASP A 37 -0.64 -2.45 -2.53
CA ASP A 37 -0.45 -1.07 -2.10
C ASP A 37 1.03 -0.68 -2.11
N VAL A 38 1.92 -1.58 -1.70
CA VAL A 38 3.38 -1.43 -1.82
C VAL A 38 3.79 -1.30 -3.28
N ALA A 39 3.29 -2.18 -4.15
CA ALA A 39 3.60 -2.16 -5.57
C ALA A 39 3.18 -0.83 -6.23
N ARG A 40 1.99 -0.34 -5.88
CA ARG A 40 1.46 0.94 -6.38
C ARG A 40 2.23 2.15 -5.84
N SER A 41 2.63 2.10 -4.58
CA SER A 41 3.11 3.27 -3.84
C SER A 41 4.63 3.38 -3.77
N CYS A 42 5.37 2.33 -4.09
CA CYS A 42 6.82 2.29 -3.87
C CYS A 42 7.62 1.66 -5.03
N THR A 43 7.44 0.38 -5.32
CA THR A 43 8.47 -0.42 -6.04
C THR A 43 8.81 0.08 -7.44
N SER A 44 7.88 0.73 -8.15
CA SER A 44 8.12 1.25 -9.50
C SER A 44 8.42 2.76 -9.55
N LYS A 45 8.48 3.45 -8.42
CA LYS A 45 8.62 4.91 -8.36
C LYS A 45 10.05 5.31 -8.03
N GLN A 46 10.50 6.40 -8.65
CA GLN A 46 11.80 6.98 -8.36
C GLN A 46 11.84 7.50 -6.92
N GLN A 47 12.90 7.15 -6.19
CA GLN A 47 13.12 7.50 -4.80
C GLN A 47 13.93 8.80 -4.73
N TYR A 48 13.44 9.77 -3.96
CA TYR A 48 14.15 11.01 -3.65
C TYR A 48 14.43 11.08 -2.14
N ALA A 49 15.60 11.60 -1.77
CA ALA A 49 16.04 11.64 -0.38
C ALA A 49 15.22 12.63 0.46
N ASP A 50 14.86 13.77 -0.13
CA ASP A 50 14.04 14.78 0.50
C ASP A 50 12.91 15.28 -0.42
N GLU A 51 11.98 16.05 0.16
CA GLU A 51 10.84 16.59 -0.58
C GLU A 51 11.25 17.61 -1.65
N MET A 52 12.31 18.38 -1.38
CA MET A 52 12.76 19.44 -2.26
C MET A 52 13.32 18.86 -3.56
N ASP A 53 14.08 17.77 -3.48
CA ASP A 53 14.57 17.01 -4.62
C ASP A 53 13.43 16.48 -5.49
N ALA A 54 12.40 15.90 -4.86
CA ALA A 54 11.22 15.41 -5.57
C ALA A 54 10.49 16.56 -6.30
N ARG A 55 10.26 17.69 -5.61
CA ARG A 55 9.61 18.88 -6.20
C ARG A 55 10.44 19.50 -7.31
N ALA A 56 11.75 19.64 -7.10
CA ALA A 56 12.68 20.16 -8.09
C ALA A 56 12.66 19.27 -9.34
N HIS A 57 12.67 17.94 -9.18
CA HIS A 57 12.55 17.02 -10.30
C HIS A 57 11.22 17.18 -11.06
N ALA A 58 10.09 17.35 -10.37
CA ALA A 58 8.81 17.61 -11.01
C ALA A 58 8.82 18.92 -11.83
N LEU A 59 9.39 19.99 -11.27
CA LEU A 59 9.53 21.30 -11.93
C LEU A 59 10.46 21.24 -13.15
N MET A 60 11.62 20.59 -13.03
CA MET A 60 12.58 20.45 -14.13
C MET A 60 12.01 19.70 -15.32
N ASN A 61 11.06 18.78 -15.08
CA ASN A 61 10.37 18.04 -16.15
C ASN A 61 9.08 18.73 -16.63
N GLY A 62 8.80 19.96 -16.20
CA GLY A 62 7.60 20.71 -16.59
C GLY A 62 6.30 20.10 -16.04
N MET A 63 6.36 19.31 -14.97
CA MET A 63 5.22 18.62 -14.35
C MET A 63 4.87 19.16 -12.96
N GLY A 64 5.37 20.34 -12.58
CA GLY A 64 5.17 20.93 -11.25
C GLY A 64 3.71 21.15 -10.86
N ASP A 65 2.83 21.38 -11.84
CA ASP A 65 1.40 21.60 -11.60
C ASP A 65 0.58 20.29 -11.57
N VAL A 66 1.20 19.16 -11.91
CA VAL A 66 0.52 17.86 -12.10
C VAL A 66 1.01 16.80 -11.11
N LEU A 67 2.28 16.88 -10.71
CA LEU A 67 2.90 15.92 -9.80
C LEU A 67 3.07 16.53 -8.40
N PHE A 68 2.52 15.82 -7.41
CA PHE A 68 2.64 16.13 -6.00
C PHE A 68 3.69 15.21 -5.36
N SER A 69 4.51 15.77 -4.46
CA SER A 69 5.45 15.03 -3.64
C SER A 69 4.75 14.43 -2.42
N TYR A 70 5.10 13.19 -2.06
CA TYR A 70 4.67 12.56 -0.81
C TYR A 70 5.76 11.67 -0.24
N GLU A 71 5.78 11.54 1.08
CA GLU A 71 6.64 10.59 1.79
C GLU A 71 6.02 9.19 1.76
N CYS A 72 6.79 8.21 1.32
CA CYS A 72 6.34 6.84 1.24
C CYS A 72 6.40 6.13 2.59
N ARG A 73 5.25 5.71 3.11
CA ARG A 73 5.16 4.95 4.38
C ARG A 73 5.88 3.59 4.39
N TYR A 74 6.29 3.09 3.22
CA TYR A 74 6.91 1.76 3.08
C TYR A 74 8.43 1.81 3.03
N CYS A 75 9.00 2.79 2.31
CA CYS A 75 10.44 2.91 2.13
C CYS A 75 11.05 4.17 2.79
N GLY A 76 10.24 5.13 3.24
CA GLY A 76 10.69 6.37 3.86
C GLY A 76 11.26 7.41 2.89
N PHE A 77 11.26 7.14 1.58
CA PHE A 77 11.69 8.08 0.56
C PHE A 77 10.53 8.92 0.02
N TRP A 78 10.88 10.04 -0.61
CA TRP A 78 9.94 10.90 -1.31
C TRP A 78 9.66 10.38 -2.71
N HIS A 79 8.40 10.45 -3.12
CA HIS A 79 7.91 10.00 -4.42
C HIS A 79 6.97 11.03 -5.04
N LEU A 80 6.78 10.93 -6.36
CA LEU A 80 5.83 11.76 -7.10
C LEU A 80 4.54 10.99 -7.42
N THR A 81 3.41 11.70 -7.32
CA THR A 81 2.07 11.17 -7.62
C THR A 81 1.22 12.20 -8.37
N ARG A 82 0.28 11.74 -9.20
CA ARG A 82 -0.71 12.60 -9.87
C ARG A 82 -1.96 12.84 -9.01
N ARG A 83 -2.05 12.17 -7.86
CA ARG A 83 -3.16 12.36 -6.94
C ARG A 83 -2.85 13.58 -6.08
N PRO A 84 -3.76 14.54 -5.97
CA PRO A 84 -3.60 15.60 -4.98
C PRO A 84 -3.48 14.95 -3.60
N THR A 85 -2.38 15.25 -2.92
CA THR A 85 -2.05 14.80 -1.56
C THR A 85 -2.68 15.70 -0.53
#